data_AF-A0A6N8G6I5-F1
#
_entry.id   AF-A0A6N8G6I5-F1
#
_cell.length_a   1.000
_cell.length_b   1.000
_cell.length_c   1.000
_cell.angle_alpha   90.00
_cell.angle_beta   90.00
_cell.angle_gamma   90.00
#
_symmetry.space_group_name_H-M   'P 1'
#
loop_
_entity.id
_entity.type
_entity.pdbx_description
1 polymer ?
#
loop_
_entity_poly.entity_id
_entity_poly.type
_entity_poly.pdbx_seq_one_letter_code
_entity_poly.pdbx_strand_id
1 'polypeptide(L)'
;MTTTLPVHPRTGLRAIGHTSRGPVWPQMGGDPTGAPSGQSGGDGQAQGGGQQQGGSSDSGSTPPAGGQPAPTPPAGAPQQQSQQGQTGAQQQSGGQQGGDGDDLAQLSQADLARMVRDLRKENASARTNAKQQAADDARQDFAQKIGKALGLVTDDQQKADPDKLAEQLSNERRERYAEKAARAADLDPDRLLDSREFEGKLRKLDPAASDFQTALNALVKEYKDDPRYKTTSTGQAPARSGGDFSGGPGNTPTFTREQIARMTPAEYAKNRDAIMAQLSKSK
;
A
#
# COMPACT_ATOMS: atom_id res chain seq x y z
N MET A 1 -37.14 28.63 -0.56
CA MET A 1 -36.66 28.85 -1.94
C MET A 1 -35.55 27.84 -2.20
N THR A 2 -35.77 26.86 -3.08
CA THR A 2 -34.77 25.83 -3.41
C THR A 2 -33.76 26.42 -4.40
N THR A 3 -32.63 26.91 -3.88
CA THR A 3 -31.53 27.42 -4.71
C THR A 3 -30.92 26.26 -5.49
N THR A 4 -31.30 26.14 -6.76
CA THR A 4 -30.78 25.11 -7.66
C THR A 4 -29.34 25.46 -8.03
N LEU A 5 -28.39 24.67 -7.54
CA LEU A 5 -26.96 24.87 -7.81
C LEU A 5 -26.62 24.51 -9.27
N PRO A 6 -25.78 25.31 -9.96
CA PRO A 6 -25.43 25.08 -11.36
C PRO A 6 -24.61 23.80 -11.55
N VAL A 7 -24.64 23.27 -12.77
CA VAL A 7 -23.89 22.09 -13.20
C VAL A 7 -22.76 22.53 -14.11
N HIS A 8 -21.55 22.01 -13.88
CA HIS A 8 -20.36 22.39 -14.64
C HIS A 8 -20.46 21.88 -16.09
N PRO A 9 -20.27 22.73 -17.11
CA PRO A 9 -20.55 22.37 -18.50
C PRO A 9 -19.62 21.28 -19.05
N ARG A 10 -18.43 21.11 -18.47
CA ARG A 10 -17.42 20.17 -18.97
C ARG A 10 -17.36 18.85 -18.19
N THR A 11 -17.78 18.83 -16.93
CA THR A 11 -17.65 17.65 -16.05
C THR A 11 -19.00 17.09 -15.61
N GLY A 12 -20.12 17.80 -15.83
CA GLY A 12 -21.44 17.36 -15.40
C GLY A 12 -21.65 17.38 -13.87
N LEU A 13 -20.65 17.84 -13.11
CA LEU A 13 -20.73 17.90 -11.65
C LEU A 13 -21.57 19.11 -11.20
N ARG A 14 -22.45 18.90 -10.23
CA ARG A 14 -23.20 19.99 -9.58
C ARG A 14 -22.28 20.72 -8.59
N ALA A 15 -22.37 22.05 -8.54
CA ALA A 15 -21.61 22.85 -7.58
C ALA A 15 -21.99 22.46 -6.15
N ILE A 16 -21.02 22.53 -5.24
CA ILE A 16 -21.22 22.21 -3.80
C ILE A 16 -21.79 23.44 -3.07
N GLY A 17 -21.54 24.64 -3.60
CA GLY A 17 -22.04 25.88 -3.03
C GLY A 17 -21.77 27.11 -3.90
N HIS A 18 -22.04 28.29 -3.36
CA HIS A 18 -21.71 29.59 -3.96
C HIS A 18 -20.87 30.41 -2.99
N THR A 19 -19.86 31.09 -3.53
CA THR A 19 -19.09 32.12 -2.83
C THR A 19 -19.25 33.46 -3.54
N SER A 20 -18.74 34.54 -2.97
CA SER A 20 -18.66 35.84 -3.63
C SER A 20 -17.83 35.84 -4.93
N ARG A 21 -17.07 34.76 -5.18
CA ARG A 21 -16.29 34.53 -6.39
C ARG A 21 -16.94 33.56 -7.38
N GLY A 22 -18.16 33.07 -7.09
CA GLY A 22 -18.92 32.16 -7.95
C GLY A 22 -19.12 30.75 -7.38
N PRO A 23 -19.64 29.81 -8.20
CA PRO A 23 -19.88 28.42 -7.79
C PRO A 23 -18.60 27.66 -7.43
N VAL A 24 -18.66 26.88 -6.36
CA VAL A 24 -17.55 26.02 -5.91
C VAL A 24 -17.74 24.63 -6.49
N TRP A 25 -16.74 24.16 -7.25
CA TRP A 25 -16.76 22.86 -7.92
C TRP A 25 -15.97 21.80 -7.13
N PRO A 26 -16.42 20.53 -7.10
CA PRO A 26 -15.62 19.44 -6.57
C PRO A 26 -14.35 19.26 -7.42
N GLN A 27 -13.18 19.23 -6.77
CA GLN A 27 -11.90 19.01 -7.44
C GLN A 27 -11.64 17.51 -7.58
N MET A 28 -11.57 17.03 -8.81
CA MET A 28 -11.23 15.64 -9.14
C MET A 28 -9.71 15.49 -9.21
N GLY A 29 -9.10 14.66 -8.34
CA GLY A 29 -7.75 14.15 -8.57
C GLY A 29 -6.59 14.76 -7.76
N GLY A 30 -6.74 14.95 -6.45
CA GLY A 30 -5.60 15.13 -5.54
C GLY A 30 -5.33 13.84 -4.76
N ASP A 31 -4.26 13.12 -5.11
CA ASP A 31 -3.76 11.96 -4.36
C ASP A 31 -3.25 12.43 -2.97
N PRO A 32 -3.67 11.85 -1.83
CA PRO A 32 -3.29 12.33 -0.50
C PRO A 32 -1.82 12.07 -0.12
N THR A 33 -0.99 11.53 -1.02
CA THR A 33 0.43 11.19 -0.77
C THR A 33 1.46 12.07 -1.49
N GLY A 34 1.03 13.18 -2.12
CA GLY A 34 1.94 14.10 -2.81
C GLY A 34 2.67 15.07 -1.87
N ALA A 35 3.94 14.78 -1.56
CA ALA A 35 4.88 15.75 -1.01
C ALA A 35 4.99 17.02 -1.90
N PRO A 36 5.20 18.22 -1.32
CA PRO A 36 5.31 19.44 -2.10
C PRO A 36 6.69 19.54 -2.77
N SER A 37 6.86 18.93 -3.95
CA SER A 37 7.98 19.27 -4.85
C SER A 37 7.55 20.41 -5.77
N GLY A 38 7.69 21.63 -5.29
CA GLY A 38 7.87 22.76 -6.18
C GLY A 38 9.28 22.69 -6.74
N GLN A 39 9.44 22.56 -8.06
CA GLN A 39 10.44 23.34 -8.79
C GLN A 39 10.14 23.29 -10.29
N SER A 40 9.96 24.49 -10.80
CA SER A 40 9.79 24.88 -12.19
C SER A 40 11.10 24.74 -12.98
N GLY A 41 11.01 24.24 -14.22
CA GLY A 41 11.72 24.73 -15.42
C GLY A 41 13.24 24.55 -15.58
N GLY A 42 13.63 24.10 -16.79
CA GLY A 42 14.61 24.82 -17.61
C GLY A 42 16.08 24.37 -17.61
N ASP A 43 16.47 23.70 -18.71
CA ASP A 43 17.70 23.82 -19.51
C ASP A 43 19.12 23.69 -18.91
N GLY A 44 19.92 22.82 -19.55
CA GLY A 44 21.25 23.23 -20.03
C GLY A 44 22.52 22.66 -19.37
N GLN A 45 23.22 21.80 -20.13
CA GLN A 45 24.69 21.67 -20.27
C GLN A 45 25.62 21.16 -19.13
N ALA A 46 26.23 20.02 -19.45
CA ALA A 46 27.68 19.76 -19.60
C ALA A 46 28.67 19.74 -18.40
N GLN A 47 29.37 18.59 -18.35
CA GLN A 47 30.79 18.37 -18.04
C GLN A 47 31.33 18.52 -16.61
N GLY A 48 32.16 17.51 -16.25
CA GLY A 48 33.36 17.72 -15.46
C GLY A 48 33.36 17.02 -14.10
N GLY A 49 34.25 16.04 -13.93
CA GLY A 49 34.42 15.26 -12.70
C GLY A 49 35.21 15.95 -11.59
N GLY A 50 35.53 15.19 -10.55
CA GLY A 50 36.50 15.58 -9.53
C GLY A 50 36.18 15.04 -8.15
N GLN A 51 37.01 14.09 -7.70
CA GLN A 51 37.09 13.56 -6.34
C GLN A 51 37.64 14.61 -5.35
N GLN A 52 37.17 14.57 -4.10
CA GLN A 52 37.93 14.77 -2.83
C GLN A 52 36.92 14.73 -1.66
N GLN A 53 36.94 13.74 -0.77
CA GLN A 53 37.79 13.57 0.43
C GLN A 53 37.72 14.69 1.48
N GLY A 54 37.20 14.33 2.66
CA GLY A 54 37.79 14.64 3.96
C GLY A 54 37.28 15.88 4.68
N GLY A 55 36.88 15.72 5.96
CA GLY A 55 36.79 16.85 6.89
C GLY A 55 35.87 16.63 8.08
N SER A 56 36.46 16.20 9.20
CA SER A 56 35.89 16.07 10.54
C SER A 56 35.56 17.41 11.23
N SER A 57 34.90 17.29 12.40
CA SER A 57 34.79 18.21 13.57
C SER A 57 33.44 18.93 13.64
N ASP A 58 32.55 18.61 14.60
CA ASP A 58 32.56 18.86 16.06
C ASP A 58 31.99 20.25 16.44
N SER A 59 31.20 20.22 17.52
CA SER A 59 30.74 21.32 18.39
C SER A 59 29.59 22.25 17.92
N GLY A 60 28.40 21.94 18.43
CA GLY A 60 27.65 22.76 19.39
C GLY A 60 27.18 24.17 19.01
N SER A 61 25.84 24.37 18.97
CA SER A 61 25.11 25.53 19.51
C SER A 61 23.61 25.48 19.16
N THR A 62 22.73 25.40 20.16
CA THR A 62 21.30 25.78 20.12
C THR A 62 21.12 27.21 20.67
N PRO A 63 19.94 27.87 20.57
CA PRO A 63 19.07 28.12 19.41
C PRO A 63 18.81 29.66 19.26
N PRO A 64 17.98 30.10 18.29
CA PRO A 64 16.88 30.96 18.77
C PRO A 64 15.51 30.63 18.16
N ALA A 65 14.50 31.04 18.93
CA ALA A 65 13.08 30.91 18.71
C ALA A 65 12.58 31.63 17.45
N GLY A 66 11.74 30.94 16.68
CA GLY A 66 10.87 31.51 15.64
C GLY A 66 9.51 30.84 15.75
N GLY A 67 8.49 31.61 16.13
CA GLY A 67 7.13 31.12 16.35
C GLY A 67 6.45 30.68 15.06
N GLN A 68 5.85 29.49 15.11
CA GLN A 68 4.96 28.98 14.07
C GLN A 68 3.51 28.96 14.62
N PRO A 69 2.53 29.55 13.93
CA PRO A 69 1.15 29.58 14.39
C PRO A 69 0.50 28.19 14.33
N ALA A 70 -0.30 27.88 15.35
CA ALA A 70 -1.01 26.62 15.51
C ALA A 70 -2.08 26.42 14.40
N PRO A 71 -2.28 25.19 13.88
CA PRO A 71 -3.37 24.89 12.98
C PRO A 71 -4.73 24.93 13.71
N THR A 72 -5.69 25.61 13.09
CA THR A 72 -7.08 25.74 13.51
C THR A 72 -7.79 24.37 13.40
N PRO A 73 -8.49 23.88 14.44
CA PRO A 73 -9.30 22.66 14.32
C PRO A 73 -10.58 22.94 13.49
N PRO A 74 -10.99 22.03 12.59
CA PRO A 74 -12.25 22.16 11.87
C PRO A 74 -13.45 21.96 12.81
N ALA A 75 -14.41 22.86 12.70
CA ALA A 75 -15.73 22.76 13.32
C ALA A 75 -16.54 21.63 12.67
N GLY A 76 -17.06 20.72 13.49
CA GLY A 76 -17.91 19.63 13.02
C GLY A 76 -18.13 18.57 14.09
N ALA A 77 -18.80 18.93 15.19
CA ALA A 77 -19.31 17.95 16.16
C ALA A 77 -20.70 17.48 15.73
N PRO A 78 -20.97 16.17 15.59
CA PRO A 78 -22.33 15.66 15.66
C PRO A 78 -22.78 15.61 17.12
N GLN A 79 -23.93 16.23 17.39
CA GLN A 79 -24.68 16.04 18.63
C GLN A 79 -25.12 14.59 18.74
N GLN A 80 -24.89 13.94 19.89
CA GLN A 80 -25.61 12.73 20.26
C GLN A 80 -26.30 12.89 21.62
N GLN A 81 -27.60 12.61 21.57
CA GLN A 81 -28.59 12.69 22.62
C GLN A 81 -28.29 11.68 23.73
N SER A 82 -28.38 12.13 24.98
CA SER A 82 -28.48 11.27 26.14
C SER A 82 -29.89 10.68 26.22
N GLN A 83 -30.01 9.36 26.06
CA GLN A 83 -31.18 8.61 26.48
C GLN A 83 -30.94 8.00 27.87
N GLN A 84 -31.90 8.26 28.76
CA GLN A 84 -32.04 7.67 30.08
C GLN A 84 -32.22 6.15 29.99
N GLY A 85 -31.46 5.42 30.80
CA GLY A 85 -31.68 4.02 31.13
C GLY A 85 -31.42 3.80 32.61
N GLN A 86 -32.49 3.80 33.40
CA GLN A 86 -32.51 3.41 34.82
C GLN A 86 -32.51 1.89 34.95
N THR A 87 -31.61 1.35 35.78
CA THR A 87 -31.70 0.16 36.65
C THR A 87 -30.26 -0.13 37.09
N GLY A 88 -29.81 -0.16 38.34
CA GLY A 88 -30.43 -0.34 39.64
C GLY A 88 -29.62 -1.39 40.40
N ALA A 89 -28.64 -1.00 41.21
CA ALA A 89 -28.08 -1.83 42.29
C ALA A 89 -27.18 -1.03 43.26
N GLN A 90 -27.68 -0.87 44.48
CA GLN A 90 -26.98 -0.81 45.78
C GLN A 90 -25.89 0.24 46.03
N GLN A 91 -26.37 1.42 46.47
CA GLN A 91 -26.12 2.00 47.80
C GLN A 91 -24.99 1.36 48.63
N GLN A 92 -23.81 2.00 48.60
CA GLN A 92 -23.00 2.19 49.79
C GLN A 92 -22.65 3.68 49.91
N SER A 93 -23.12 4.22 51.02
CA SER A 93 -23.03 5.59 51.48
C SER A 93 -21.59 6.08 51.66
N GLY A 94 -21.24 7.11 50.88
CA GLY A 94 -20.15 8.06 51.14
C GLY A 94 -20.59 9.39 50.52
N GLY A 95 -20.76 10.41 51.35
CA GLY A 95 -21.49 11.64 51.02
C GLY A 95 -20.77 12.62 50.11
N GLN A 96 -21.53 13.68 49.76
CA GLN A 96 -21.15 14.93 49.10
C GLN A 96 -20.70 14.82 47.63
N GLN A 97 -21.14 15.66 46.70
CA GLN A 97 -22.16 16.70 46.62
C GLN A 97 -22.17 17.04 45.11
N GLY A 98 -23.35 17.27 44.53
CA GLY A 98 -23.40 17.98 43.26
C GLY A 98 -22.92 19.40 43.54
N GLY A 99 -21.68 19.71 43.18
CA GLY A 99 -21.10 21.02 43.43
C GLY A 99 -21.67 22.03 42.44
N ASP A 100 -22.59 22.86 42.93
CA ASP A 100 -22.81 24.20 42.40
C ASP A 100 -21.44 24.93 42.33
N GLY A 101 -21.28 25.86 41.38
CA GLY A 101 -20.00 26.52 41.08
C GLY A 101 -19.31 27.24 42.26
N ASP A 102 -19.97 27.32 43.41
CA ASP A 102 -19.46 27.87 44.67
C ASP A 102 -18.44 26.97 45.39
N ASP A 103 -18.45 25.66 45.20
CA ASP A 103 -17.49 24.76 45.86
C ASP A 103 -16.06 24.95 45.32
N LEU A 104 -15.91 25.21 44.02
CA LEU A 104 -14.64 25.54 43.37
C LEU A 104 -14.05 26.86 43.89
N ALA A 105 -14.90 27.80 44.31
CA ALA A 105 -14.48 29.09 44.84
C ALA A 105 -13.93 29.01 46.27
N GLN A 106 -14.25 27.94 47.01
CA GLN A 106 -13.75 27.69 48.37
C GLN A 106 -12.43 26.89 48.40
N LEU A 107 -12.03 26.27 47.29
CA LEU A 107 -10.77 25.54 47.19
C LEU A 107 -9.56 26.48 47.23
N SER A 108 -8.51 26.06 47.95
CA SER A 108 -7.26 26.80 47.98
C SER A 108 -6.61 26.84 46.59
N GLN A 109 -5.81 27.87 46.31
CA GLN A 109 -5.04 27.96 45.06
C GLN A 109 -4.16 26.71 44.83
N ALA A 110 -3.68 26.08 45.90
CA ALA A 110 -2.87 24.87 45.82
C ALA A 110 -3.70 23.65 45.36
N ASP A 111 -4.94 23.54 45.81
CA ASP A 111 -5.84 22.42 45.46
C ASP A 111 -6.40 22.58 44.04
N LEU A 112 -6.75 23.81 43.64
CA LEU A 112 -7.06 24.11 42.23
C LEU A 112 -5.86 23.78 41.32
N ALA A 113 -4.64 24.14 41.72
CA ALA A 113 -3.44 23.81 40.94
C ALA A 113 -3.13 22.30 40.91
N ARG A 114 -3.53 21.52 41.92
CA ARG A 114 -3.47 20.05 41.88
C ARG A 114 -4.52 19.48 40.92
N MET A 115 -5.77 19.89 41.06
CA MET A 115 -6.88 19.47 40.21
C MET A 115 -6.60 19.76 38.72
N VAL A 116 -6.08 20.94 38.39
CA VAL A 116 -5.70 21.27 37.00
C VAL A 116 -4.56 20.37 36.49
N ARG A 117 -3.59 20.04 37.34
CA ARG A 117 -2.50 19.12 36.96
C ARG A 117 -3.03 17.71 36.72
N ASP A 118 -3.94 17.23 37.55
CA ASP A 118 -4.50 15.88 37.42
C ASP A 118 -5.43 15.81 36.21
N LEU A 119 -6.30 16.79 35.99
CA LEU A 119 -7.12 16.90 34.78
C LEU A 119 -6.26 16.97 33.50
N ARG A 120 -5.12 17.66 33.53
CA ARG A 120 -4.19 17.70 32.40
C ARG A 120 -3.56 16.33 32.13
N LYS A 121 -3.16 15.60 33.17
CA LYS A 121 -2.62 14.25 33.05
C LYS A 121 -3.69 13.29 32.52
N GLU A 122 -4.90 13.33 33.07
CA GLU A 122 -6.02 12.51 32.61
C GLU A 122 -6.38 12.79 31.15
N ASN A 123 -6.45 14.07 30.76
CA ASN A 123 -6.69 14.44 29.36
C ASN A 123 -5.57 13.98 28.42
N ALA A 124 -4.31 14.05 28.86
CA ALA A 124 -3.18 13.55 28.08
C ALA A 124 -3.26 12.03 27.89
N SER A 125 -3.55 11.28 28.96
CA SER A 125 -3.74 9.84 28.92
C SER A 125 -4.95 9.46 28.05
N ALA A 126 -6.09 10.12 28.23
CA ALA A 126 -7.30 9.87 27.45
C ALA A 126 -7.06 10.09 25.95
N ARG A 127 -6.37 11.18 25.56
CA ARG A 127 -6.03 11.44 24.15
C ARG A 127 -5.07 10.39 23.59
N THR A 128 -4.11 9.94 24.38
CA THR A 128 -3.12 8.95 23.94
C THR A 128 -3.76 7.58 23.79
N ASN A 129 -4.55 7.17 24.78
CA ASN A 129 -5.29 5.90 24.76
C ASN A 129 -6.33 5.89 23.63
N ALA A 130 -7.07 6.98 23.41
CA ALA A 130 -8.04 7.05 22.31
C ALA A 130 -7.37 6.96 20.93
N LYS A 131 -6.19 7.57 20.75
CA LYS A 131 -5.40 7.43 19.51
C LYS A 131 -4.88 6.01 19.33
N GLN A 132 -4.40 5.38 20.39
CA GLN A 132 -3.93 4.00 20.36
C GLN A 132 -5.07 3.05 20.02
N GLN A 133 -6.22 3.20 20.69
CA GLN A 133 -7.44 2.44 20.43
C GLN A 133 -7.90 2.59 18.98
N ALA A 134 -7.96 3.82 18.45
CA ALA A 134 -8.35 4.06 17.06
C ALA A 134 -7.36 3.43 16.05
N ALA A 135 -6.06 3.40 16.38
CA ALA A 135 -5.06 2.74 15.54
C ALA A 135 -5.21 1.21 15.59
N ASP A 136 -5.49 0.64 16.76
CA ASP A 136 -5.69 -0.79 16.93
C ASP A 136 -7.00 -1.25 16.26
N ASP A 137 -8.07 -0.47 16.39
CA ASP A 137 -9.34 -0.70 15.70
C ASP A 137 -9.14 -0.64 14.17
N ALA A 138 -8.42 0.35 13.65
CA ALA A 138 -8.11 0.43 12.22
C ALA A 138 -7.30 -0.76 11.69
N ARG A 139 -6.33 -1.25 12.49
CA ARG A 139 -5.55 -2.46 12.15
C ARG A 139 -6.44 -3.70 12.12
N GLN A 140 -7.35 -3.83 13.08
CA GLN A 140 -8.29 -4.95 13.14
C GLN A 140 -9.28 -4.91 11.99
N ASP A 141 -9.83 -3.74 11.65
CA ASP A 141 -10.71 -3.54 10.50
C ASP A 141 -10.01 -3.93 9.18
N PHE A 142 -8.75 -3.52 9.03
CA PHE A 142 -7.97 -3.87 7.85
C PHE A 142 -7.66 -5.37 7.79
N ALA A 143 -7.27 -5.97 8.91
CA ALA A 143 -7.06 -7.41 9.00
C ALA A 143 -8.35 -8.19 8.71
N GLN A 144 -9.51 -7.74 9.19
CA GLN A 144 -10.80 -8.33 8.86
C GLN A 144 -11.14 -8.22 7.38
N LYS A 145 -10.91 -7.07 6.75
CA LYS A 145 -11.13 -6.90 5.30
C LYS A 145 -10.25 -7.84 4.49
N ILE A 146 -8.98 -7.97 4.84
CA ILE A 146 -8.08 -8.92 4.18
C ILE A 146 -8.52 -10.36 4.46
N GLY A 147 -8.81 -10.70 5.72
CA GLY A 147 -9.25 -12.04 6.12
C GLY A 147 -10.51 -12.48 5.39
N LYS A 148 -11.48 -11.58 5.19
CA LYS A 148 -12.68 -11.84 4.37
C LYS A 148 -12.34 -12.00 2.90
N ALA A 149 -11.48 -11.13 2.34
CA ALA A 149 -11.07 -11.22 0.94
C ALA A 149 -10.31 -12.51 0.61
N LEU A 150 -9.51 -13.02 1.56
CA LEU A 150 -8.77 -14.28 1.44
C LEU A 150 -9.61 -15.50 1.85
N GLY A 151 -10.86 -15.31 2.30
CA GLY A 151 -11.75 -16.41 2.72
C GLY A 151 -11.39 -17.06 4.06
N LEU A 152 -10.54 -16.42 4.86
CA LEU A 152 -10.12 -16.89 6.20
C LEU A 152 -11.13 -16.55 7.29
N VAL A 153 -11.88 -15.47 7.06
CA VAL A 153 -12.93 -14.98 7.93
C VAL A 153 -14.24 -15.18 7.19
N THR A 154 -14.91 -16.28 7.48
CA THR A 154 -16.22 -16.64 6.91
C THR A 154 -17.38 -15.99 7.66
N ASP A 155 -17.12 -15.43 8.85
CA ASP A 155 -18.14 -14.83 9.70
C ASP A 155 -17.71 -13.45 10.18
N ASP A 156 -18.61 -12.46 10.14
CA ASP A 156 -18.31 -11.06 10.42
C ASP A 156 -17.90 -10.83 11.88
N GLN A 157 -18.24 -11.77 12.76
CA GLN A 157 -17.89 -11.76 14.18
C GLN A 157 -16.54 -12.41 14.48
N GLN A 158 -15.94 -13.13 13.52
CA GLN A 158 -14.63 -13.74 13.72
C GLN A 158 -13.56 -12.66 13.54
N LYS A 159 -12.81 -12.37 14.61
CA LYS A 159 -11.64 -11.49 14.52
C LYS A 159 -10.63 -12.15 13.58
N ALA A 160 -10.17 -11.39 12.58
CA ALA A 160 -9.03 -11.81 11.79
C ALA A 160 -7.82 -11.93 12.70
N ASP A 161 -7.15 -13.08 12.64
CA ASP A 161 -5.90 -13.30 13.34
C ASP A 161 -4.75 -12.75 12.48
N PRO A 162 -4.11 -11.63 12.87
CA PRO A 162 -3.04 -11.03 12.09
C PRO A 162 -1.81 -11.93 11.99
N ASP A 163 -1.57 -12.79 12.99
CA ASP A 163 -0.46 -13.72 12.99
C ASP A 163 -0.71 -14.84 11.96
N LYS A 164 -1.96 -15.30 11.84
CA LYS A 164 -2.35 -16.25 10.77
C LYS A 164 -2.21 -15.67 9.38
N LEU A 165 -2.55 -14.39 9.21
CA LEU A 165 -2.36 -13.70 7.94
C LEU A 165 -0.87 -13.56 7.59
N ALA A 166 -0.04 -13.21 8.56
CA ALA A 166 1.40 -13.13 8.38
C ALA A 166 2.00 -14.52 8.05
N GLU A 167 1.53 -15.57 8.73
CA GLU A 167 1.92 -16.96 8.48
C GLU A 167 1.57 -17.37 7.04
N GLN A 168 0.36 -17.08 6.56
CA GLN A 168 -0.04 -17.38 5.19
C GLN A 168 0.77 -16.62 4.15
N LEU A 169 0.96 -15.32 4.34
CA LEU A 169 1.79 -14.52 3.43
C LEU A 169 3.23 -15.05 3.39
N SER A 170 3.75 -15.51 4.53
CA SER A 170 5.08 -16.14 4.60
C SER A 170 5.12 -17.47 3.85
N ASN A 171 4.06 -18.28 3.93
CA ASN A 171 3.93 -19.55 3.21
C ASN A 171 3.84 -19.34 1.70
N GLU A 172 2.95 -18.46 1.24
CA GLU A 172 2.81 -18.12 -0.17
C GLU A 172 4.12 -17.59 -0.77
N ARG A 173 4.83 -16.72 -0.03
CA ARG A 173 6.15 -16.25 -0.46
C ARG A 173 7.13 -17.40 -0.62
N ARG A 174 7.21 -18.31 0.35
CA ARG A 174 8.09 -19.49 0.28
C ARG A 174 7.78 -20.35 -0.93
N GLU A 175 6.51 -20.67 -1.15
CA GLU A 175 6.08 -21.47 -2.30
C GLU A 175 6.41 -20.77 -3.61
N ARG A 176 6.12 -19.47 -3.75
CA ARG A 176 6.47 -18.69 -4.95
C ARG A 176 7.96 -18.67 -5.25
N TYR A 177 8.79 -18.48 -4.23
CA TYR A 177 10.24 -18.52 -4.42
C TYR A 177 10.72 -19.93 -4.77
N ALA A 178 10.17 -20.96 -4.13
CA ALA A 178 10.48 -22.35 -4.40
C ALA A 178 10.09 -22.75 -5.82
N GLU A 179 8.89 -22.37 -6.30
CA GLU A 179 8.48 -22.55 -7.69
C GLU A 179 9.48 -21.91 -8.66
N LYS A 180 9.87 -20.65 -8.39
CA LYS A 180 10.79 -19.92 -9.25
C LYS A 180 12.16 -20.59 -9.29
N ALA A 181 12.66 -21.04 -8.14
CA ALA A 181 13.94 -21.75 -8.02
C ALA A 181 13.88 -23.12 -8.72
N ALA A 182 12.78 -23.86 -8.57
CA ALA A 182 12.56 -25.15 -9.24
C ALA A 182 12.57 -24.99 -10.77
N ARG A 183 11.82 -24.01 -11.30
CA ARG A 183 11.81 -23.70 -12.74
C ARG A 183 13.21 -23.30 -13.24
N ALA A 184 13.95 -22.51 -12.47
CA ALA A 184 15.33 -22.12 -12.82
C ALA A 184 16.32 -23.31 -12.79
N ALA A 185 15.98 -24.40 -12.11
CA ALA A 185 16.77 -25.62 -12.01
C ALA A 185 16.29 -26.75 -12.96
N ASP A 186 15.36 -26.46 -13.88
CA ASP A 186 14.71 -27.42 -14.79
C ASP A 186 13.94 -28.55 -14.06
N LEU A 187 13.48 -28.26 -12.85
CA LEU A 187 12.66 -29.15 -12.05
C LEU A 187 11.17 -28.83 -12.24
N ASP A 188 10.34 -29.87 -12.19
CA ASP A 188 8.88 -29.80 -12.14
C ASP A 188 8.47 -29.21 -10.78
N PRO A 189 7.96 -27.96 -10.74
CA PRO A 189 7.60 -27.30 -9.49
C PRO A 189 6.49 -28.03 -8.74
N ASP A 190 5.52 -28.59 -9.47
CA ASP A 190 4.33 -29.21 -8.87
C ASP A 190 4.74 -30.50 -8.14
N ARG A 191 5.58 -31.33 -8.79
CA ARG A 191 6.12 -32.54 -8.14
C ARG A 191 7.07 -32.24 -6.99
N LEU A 192 7.85 -31.17 -7.10
CA LEU A 192 8.79 -30.81 -6.04
C LEU A 192 8.04 -30.29 -4.80
N LEU A 193 7.01 -29.46 -4.99
CA LEU A 193 6.22 -28.90 -3.90
C LEU A 193 5.28 -29.93 -3.25
N ASP A 194 4.87 -30.98 -3.98
CA ASP A 194 4.11 -32.11 -3.42
C ASP A 194 4.99 -33.06 -2.56
N SER A 195 6.32 -32.94 -2.63
CA SER A 195 7.23 -33.75 -1.82
C SER A 195 7.25 -33.30 -0.36
N ARG A 196 6.76 -34.17 0.53
CA ARG A 196 6.79 -33.95 1.99
C ARG A 196 8.19 -33.69 2.54
N GLU A 197 9.22 -34.30 1.94
CA GLU A 197 10.61 -34.10 2.38
C GLU A 197 11.11 -32.70 2.00
N PHE A 198 10.82 -32.26 0.78
CA PHE A 198 11.17 -30.92 0.32
C PHE A 198 10.40 -29.87 1.13
N GLU A 199 9.09 -30.05 1.31
CA GLU A 199 8.25 -29.17 2.10
C GLU A 199 8.73 -29.06 3.56
N GLY A 200 9.12 -30.19 4.17
CA GLY A 200 9.67 -30.23 5.52
C GLY A 200 10.98 -29.45 5.69
N LYS A 201 11.81 -29.38 4.64
CA LYS A 201 13.03 -28.54 4.61
C LYS A 201 12.70 -27.08 4.29
N LEU A 202 11.80 -26.84 3.33
CA LEU A 202 11.35 -25.51 2.92
C LEU A 202 10.71 -24.75 4.09
N ARG A 203 9.92 -25.44 4.93
CA ARG A 203 9.28 -24.86 6.13
C ARG A 203 10.27 -24.37 7.19
N LYS A 204 11.52 -24.85 7.16
CA LYS A 204 12.59 -24.40 8.07
C LYS A 204 13.32 -23.16 7.57
N LEU A 205 13.15 -22.81 6.29
CA LEU A 205 13.70 -21.59 5.73
C LEU A 205 12.79 -20.40 6.10
N ASP A 206 13.41 -19.32 6.58
CA ASP A 206 12.72 -18.08 6.86
C ASP A 206 12.74 -17.18 5.60
N PRO A 207 11.57 -16.86 5.01
CA PRO A 207 11.49 -15.99 3.83
C PRO A 207 11.92 -14.53 4.09
N ALA A 208 12.08 -14.12 5.35
CA ALA A 208 12.59 -12.79 5.72
C ALA A 208 14.12 -12.76 5.93
N ALA A 209 14.78 -13.91 5.98
CA ALA A 209 16.23 -14.00 6.17
C ALA A 209 17.00 -13.48 4.95
N SER A 210 18.14 -12.81 5.17
CA SER A 210 18.95 -12.22 4.11
C SER A 210 19.62 -13.26 3.21
N ASP A 211 19.83 -14.47 3.70
CA ASP A 211 20.42 -15.61 2.99
C ASP A 211 19.38 -16.59 2.43
N PHE A 212 18.08 -16.29 2.58
CA PHE A 212 16.97 -17.17 2.16
C PHE A 212 17.11 -17.67 0.72
N GLN A 213 17.39 -16.78 -0.23
CA GLN A 213 17.50 -17.16 -1.64
C GLN A 213 18.66 -18.13 -1.89
N THR A 214 19.78 -17.96 -1.19
CA THR A 214 20.95 -18.85 -1.27
C THR A 214 20.61 -20.22 -0.68
N ALA A 215 19.99 -20.24 0.51
CA ALA A 215 19.58 -21.48 1.17
C ALA A 215 18.53 -22.25 0.36
N LEU A 216 17.56 -21.54 -0.22
CA LEU A 216 16.53 -22.12 -1.09
C LEU A 216 17.13 -22.73 -2.36
N ASN A 217 18.02 -22.00 -3.04
CA ASN A 217 18.68 -22.51 -4.24
C ASN A 217 19.54 -23.75 -3.94
N ALA A 218 20.21 -23.77 -2.78
CA ALA A 218 20.96 -24.94 -2.32
C ALA A 218 20.02 -26.13 -2.06
N LEU A 219 18.90 -25.89 -1.38
CA LEU A 219 17.88 -26.91 -1.13
C LEU A 219 17.32 -27.50 -2.44
N VAL A 220 16.93 -26.66 -3.39
CA VAL A 220 16.41 -27.11 -4.70
C VAL A 220 17.46 -27.93 -5.46
N LYS A 221 18.74 -27.56 -5.34
CA LYS A 221 19.85 -28.28 -6.02
C LYS A 221 20.01 -29.73 -5.53
N GLU A 222 19.63 -30.05 -4.29
CA GLU A 222 19.63 -31.43 -3.78
C GLU A 222 18.75 -32.38 -4.61
N TYR A 223 17.72 -31.84 -5.26
CA TYR A 223 16.74 -32.60 -6.04
C TYR A 223 17.05 -32.62 -7.54
N LYS A 224 18.11 -31.94 -7.99
CA LYS A 224 18.44 -31.76 -9.42
C LYS A 224 18.74 -33.08 -10.14
N ASP A 225 19.40 -34.00 -9.47
CA ASP A 225 19.86 -35.26 -10.07
C ASP A 225 18.79 -36.36 -10.02
N ASP A 226 17.70 -36.14 -9.28
CA ASP A 226 16.60 -37.10 -9.14
C ASP A 226 15.63 -37.00 -10.32
N PRO A 227 15.50 -38.06 -11.14
CA PRO A 227 14.62 -38.06 -12.32
C PRO A 227 13.14 -37.82 -12.01
N ARG A 228 12.67 -38.09 -10.78
CA ARG A 228 11.26 -37.94 -10.39
C ARG A 228 10.78 -36.50 -10.50
N TYR A 229 11.67 -35.55 -10.24
CA TYR A 229 11.38 -34.12 -10.19
C TYR A 229 11.83 -33.39 -11.45
N LYS A 230 12.38 -34.07 -12.46
CA LYS A 230 12.72 -33.41 -13.72
C LYS A 230 11.45 -33.00 -14.44
N THR A 231 11.45 -31.80 -15.02
CA THR A 231 10.37 -31.37 -15.92
C THR A 231 10.24 -32.39 -17.05
N THR A 232 9.16 -33.16 -17.05
CA THR A 232 8.74 -33.91 -18.23
C THR A 232 8.19 -32.88 -19.20
N SER A 233 9.06 -32.31 -20.04
CA SER A 233 8.66 -31.32 -21.03
C SER A 233 7.76 -31.98 -22.09
N THR A 234 6.48 -32.06 -21.78
CA THR A 234 5.36 -32.18 -22.73
C THR A 234 4.45 -30.96 -22.67
N GLY A 235 4.71 -30.01 -21.75
CA GLY A 235 4.04 -28.72 -21.68
C GLY A 235 4.96 -27.61 -22.18
N GLN A 236 4.72 -27.16 -23.41
CA GLN A 236 5.19 -25.89 -23.95
C GLN A 236 5.14 -24.81 -22.87
N ALA A 237 6.28 -24.15 -22.60
CA ALA A 237 6.31 -22.98 -21.74
C ALA A 237 5.16 -22.04 -22.15
N PRO A 238 4.35 -21.51 -21.22
CA PRO A 238 3.28 -20.59 -21.58
C PRO A 238 3.90 -19.50 -22.46
N ALA A 239 3.45 -19.44 -23.71
CA ALA A 239 3.85 -18.37 -24.60
C ALA A 239 3.59 -17.08 -23.83
N ARG A 240 4.62 -16.24 -23.70
CA ARG A 240 4.48 -14.94 -23.05
C ARG A 240 3.28 -14.27 -23.70
N SER A 241 2.18 -14.13 -22.95
CA SER A 241 0.99 -13.42 -23.40
C SER A 241 1.30 -11.93 -23.41
N GLY A 242 2.12 -11.51 -24.35
CA GLY A 242 2.03 -10.19 -24.94
C GLY A 242 0.93 -10.32 -25.99
N GLY A 243 -0.18 -9.62 -25.79
CA GLY A 243 -1.28 -9.63 -26.74
C GLY A 243 -0.85 -9.04 -28.08
N ASP A 244 -0.38 -9.89 -28.98
CA ASP A 244 -0.36 -9.59 -30.40
C ASP A 244 -1.80 -9.71 -30.90
N PHE A 245 -2.50 -8.58 -30.93
CA PHE A 245 -3.74 -8.40 -31.68
C PHE A 245 -3.44 -8.47 -33.17
N SER A 246 -3.08 -9.65 -33.68
CA SER A 246 -3.06 -9.94 -35.12
C SER A 246 -4.30 -10.78 -35.44
N GLY A 247 -5.40 -10.08 -35.71
CA GLY A 247 -6.62 -10.70 -36.19
C GLY A 247 -6.50 -11.07 -37.67
N GLY A 248 -6.84 -12.32 -38.00
CA GLY A 248 -7.26 -12.72 -39.35
C GLY A 248 -6.46 -13.87 -39.97
N PRO A 249 -7.13 -14.84 -40.63
CA PRO A 249 -6.49 -16.07 -41.09
C PRO A 249 -5.73 -15.85 -42.40
N GLY A 250 -4.42 -16.12 -42.38
CA GLY A 250 -3.58 -16.10 -43.57
C GLY A 250 -2.13 -15.81 -43.19
N ASN A 251 -1.35 -16.87 -43.00
CA ASN A 251 -0.01 -16.87 -42.43
C ASN A 251 1.08 -16.21 -43.31
N THR A 252 0.89 -14.96 -43.73
CA THR A 252 1.93 -14.14 -44.36
C THR A 252 2.40 -13.08 -43.38
N PRO A 253 3.68 -13.09 -42.95
CA PRO A 253 4.21 -12.10 -42.02
C PRO A 253 4.11 -10.69 -42.61
N THR A 254 3.45 -9.78 -41.90
CA THR A 254 3.30 -8.37 -42.29
C THR A 254 4.46 -7.54 -41.78
N PHE A 255 5.14 -6.84 -42.69
CA PHE A 255 6.28 -6.01 -42.34
C PHE A 255 5.91 -4.52 -42.48
N THR A 256 6.13 -3.75 -41.43
CA THR A 256 5.95 -2.29 -41.50
C THR A 256 7.13 -1.62 -42.22
N ARG A 257 6.94 -0.39 -42.71
CA ARG A 257 7.99 0.37 -43.40
C ARG A 257 9.21 0.60 -42.51
N GLU A 258 8.98 0.88 -41.23
CA GLU A 258 10.01 1.07 -40.22
C GLU A 258 10.76 -0.22 -39.91
N GLN A 259 10.07 -1.36 -39.98
CA GLN A 259 10.67 -2.68 -39.76
C GLN A 259 11.57 -3.08 -40.94
N ILE A 260 11.12 -2.85 -42.17
CA ILE A 260 11.92 -3.09 -43.40
C ILE A 260 13.18 -2.20 -43.39
N ALA A 261 13.07 -0.95 -42.94
CA ALA A 261 14.21 -0.02 -42.86
C ALA A 261 15.27 -0.43 -41.81
N ARG A 262 14.89 -1.22 -40.81
CA ARG A 262 15.78 -1.71 -39.75
C ARG A 262 16.32 -3.12 -40.00
N MET A 263 15.84 -3.80 -41.04
CA MET A 263 16.33 -5.15 -41.38
C MET A 263 17.74 -5.11 -41.93
N THR A 264 18.54 -6.11 -41.55
CA THR A 264 19.81 -6.35 -42.22
C THR A 264 19.58 -6.83 -43.66
N PRO A 265 20.55 -6.65 -44.58
CA PRO A 265 20.40 -7.13 -45.97
C PRO A 265 20.11 -8.64 -46.07
N ALA A 266 20.65 -9.44 -45.15
CA ALA A 266 20.43 -10.88 -45.08
C ALA A 266 18.99 -11.23 -44.66
N GLU A 267 18.42 -10.47 -43.72
CA GLU A 267 17.03 -10.64 -43.28
C GLU A 267 16.02 -10.14 -44.32
N TYR A 268 16.35 -9.05 -45.02
CA TYR A 268 15.57 -8.56 -46.15
C TYR A 268 15.53 -9.60 -47.28
N ALA A 269 16.66 -10.20 -47.64
CA ALA A 269 16.73 -11.22 -48.68
C ALA A 269 15.86 -12.45 -48.37
N LYS A 270 15.82 -12.89 -47.11
CA LYS A 270 14.98 -14.03 -46.66
C LYS A 270 13.48 -13.73 -46.71
N ASN A 271 13.10 -12.47 -46.50
CA ASN A 271 11.69 -12.04 -46.44
C ASN A 271 11.23 -11.27 -47.69
N ARG A 272 12.08 -11.20 -48.72
CA ARG A 272 11.89 -10.34 -49.91
C ARG A 272 10.55 -10.57 -50.58
N ASP A 273 10.18 -11.84 -50.79
CA ASP A 273 8.96 -12.17 -51.53
C ASP A 273 7.70 -11.75 -50.76
N ALA A 274 7.70 -11.88 -49.44
CA ALA A 274 6.60 -11.43 -48.58
C ALA A 274 6.49 -9.89 -48.54
N ILE A 275 7.63 -9.20 -48.46
CA ILE A 275 7.69 -7.74 -48.50
C ILE A 275 7.18 -7.20 -49.84
N MET A 276 7.62 -7.79 -50.95
CA MET A 276 7.18 -7.37 -52.29
C MET A 276 5.71 -7.66 -52.55
N ALA A 277 5.19 -8.80 -52.05
CA ALA A 277 3.78 -9.14 -52.14
C ALA A 277 2.86 -8.19 -51.32
N GLN A 278 3.39 -7.57 -50.27
CA GLN A 278 2.67 -6.55 -49.50
C GLN A 278 2.65 -5.20 -50.21
N LEU A 279 3.79 -4.79 -50.77
CA LEU A 279 3.88 -3.55 -51.54
C LEU A 279 3.00 -3.57 -52.79
N SER A 280 2.83 -4.73 -53.42
CA SER A 280 1.96 -4.87 -54.60
C SER A 280 0.47 -4.82 -54.25
N LYS A 281 0.06 -5.29 -53.06
CA LYS A 281 -1.32 -5.24 -52.56
C LYS A 281 -1.73 -3.88 -52.00
N SER A 282 -0.77 -3.02 -51.69
CA SER A 282 -1.00 -1.70 -51.10
C SER A 282 -1.16 -0.58 -52.15
N LYS A 283 -1.44 -0.92 -53.41
CA LYS A 283 -1.60 -0.01 -54.55
C LYS A 283 -3.05 0.06 -55.04
#